data_AF-L7UC84-F1
#
_entry.id   AF-L7UC84-F1
#
_cell.length_a   1.000
_cell.length_b   1.000
_cell.length_c   1.000
_cell.angle_alpha   90.00
_cell.angle_beta   90.00
_cell.angle_gamma   90.00
#
_symmetry.space_group_name_H-M   'P 1'
#
loop_
_entity.id
_entity.type
_entity.pdbx_description
1 polymer ?
#
loop_
_entity_poly.entity_id
_entity_poly.type
_entity_poly.pdbx_seq_one_letter_code
_entity_poly.pdbx_strand_id
1 'polypeptide(L)'
;MNRGLALITLWLVLWHPTVSLAQDAAGDPEVAALRASFDYGKYAEVLDRAGARIDRGGLSEDELVELHKLAGLAAFNLGRTEEASRHLRALLRLDPDFSLDPFVVPPPAVAFMEGIKSEMGNELEFLRQERRLRQEREKAEAERRERERVEAEVLRRRAEELAGQVTVRTVEKRNFLVNFVPFGAGQFQQGRNSLGIVFAATEGALAVTSIISYFAYESLFEERTIELDNVLDEDGKASITVRFIPTNRERQRDTWQLLKLASAAGFYTIYALGVVDALYHHEDEVVRTSVETREAPEGDSPRAGLSLTAPRRTRIARPAATVGLYPTDGGLGAAFSLSF
;
A
#
# COMPACT_ATOMS: atom_id res chain seq x y z
N MET A 1 -66.76 -22.45 6.79
CA MET A 1 -65.46 -22.91 6.22
C MET A 1 -64.38 -21.95 6.69
N ASN A 2 -63.26 -22.51 7.19
CA ASN A 2 -62.05 -21.88 7.79
C ASN A 2 -62.29 -21.07 9.08
N ARG A 3 -62.11 -21.57 10.32
CA ARG A 3 -60.97 -22.22 11.03
C ARG A 3 -59.65 -21.40 11.04
N GLY A 4 -59.30 -20.88 12.22
CA GLY A 4 -57.95 -20.42 12.61
C GLY A 4 -58.02 -19.42 13.78
N LEU A 5 -58.02 -19.89 15.04
CA LEU A 5 -56.88 -19.84 16.00
C LEU A 5 -56.60 -18.41 16.53
N ALA A 6 -57.08 -17.98 17.71
CA ALA A 6 -56.76 -18.36 19.11
C ALA A 6 -55.51 -17.67 19.71
N LEU A 7 -55.71 -17.08 20.91
CA LEU A 7 -54.77 -16.82 22.04
C LEU A 7 -53.66 -15.78 21.80
N ILE A 8 -53.70 -14.59 22.40
CA ILE A 8 -53.35 -14.23 23.81
C ILE A 8 -52.03 -14.86 24.27
N THR A 9 -51.00 -14.02 24.46
CA THR A 9 -50.11 -13.87 25.66
C THR A 9 -48.83 -13.14 25.22
N LEU A 10 -48.63 -11.89 25.65
CA LEU A 10 -47.77 -11.55 26.80
C LEU A 10 -46.35 -12.13 26.68
N TRP A 11 -45.41 -11.36 26.13
CA TRP A 11 -43.98 -11.54 26.40
C TRP A 11 -43.33 -10.16 26.58
N LEU A 12 -43.61 -9.57 27.74
CA LEU A 12 -42.85 -8.47 28.31
C LEU A 12 -41.80 -9.13 29.21
N VAL A 13 -40.72 -9.60 28.59
CA VAL A 13 -39.57 -10.20 29.29
C VAL A 13 -38.41 -9.22 29.19
N LEU A 14 -38.33 -8.40 30.24
CA LEU A 14 -37.13 -8.24 31.08
C LEU A 14 -35.82 -8.03 30.29
N TRP A 15 -35.64 -6.82 29.77
CA TRP A 15 -34.30 -6.20 29.73
C TRP A 15 -33.94 -5.78 31.16
N HIS A 16 -33.61 -6.75 32.01
CA HIS A 16 -32.78 -6.44 33.16
C HIS A 16 -31.35 -6.29 32.64
N PRO A 17 -30.72 -5.10 32.72
CA PRO A 17 -29.27 -5.09 32.75
C PRO A 17 -28.90 -5.92 33.97
N THR A 18 -28.27 -7.07 33.76
CA THR A 18 -27.45 -7.71 34.78
C THR A 18 -26.35 -6.72 35.09
N VAL A 19 -26.66 -5.82 36.03
CA VAL A 19 -25.67 -5.13 36.84
C VAL A 19 -25.02 -6.24 37.66
N SER A 20 -24.08 -6.95 37.03
CA SER A 20 -23.05 -7.66 37.75
C SER A 20 -22.13 -6.56 38.26
N LEU A 21 -22.58 -5.90 39.32
CA LEU A 21 -21.75 -5.03 40.13
C LEU A 21 -20.55 -5.86 40.52
N ALA A 22 -19.39 -5.38 40.10
CA ALA A 22 -18.09 -5.70 40.65
C ALA A 22 -18.19 -5.80 42.18
N GLN A 23 -18.39 -7.02 42.67
CA GLN A 23 -18.34 -7.36 44.09
C GLN A 23 -16.95 -7.88 44.45
N ASP A 24 -15.92 -7.40 43.74
CA ASP A 24 -14.50 -7.70 43.97
C ASP A 24 -13.73 -6.50 44.57
N ALA A 25 -14.40 -5.38 44.85
CA ALA A 25 -13.74 -4.15 45.31
C ALA A 25 -14.00 -3.80 46.78
N ALA A 26 -14.94 -4.48 47.45
CA ALA A 26 -15.15 -4.33 48.88
C ALA A 26 -14.41 -5.47 49.57
N GLY A 27 -13.19 -5.19 50.03
CA GLY A 27 -12.40 -6.15 50.81
C GLY A 27 -13.19 -6.72 52.00
N ASP A 28 -12.74 -7.85 52.51
CA ASP A 28 -13.50 -8.64 53.48
C ASP A 28 -13.92 -7.80 54.70
N PRO A 29 -15.24 -7.65 54.95
CA PRO A 29 -15.75 -6.84 56.05
C PRO A 29 -15.27 -7.34 57.42
N GLU A 30 -14.89 -8.61 57.52
CA GLU A 30 -14.35 -9.19 58.75
C GLU A 30 -12.96 -8.62 59.09
N VAL A 31 -12.13 -8.28 58.10
CA VAL A 31 -10.81 -7.67 58.33
C VAL A 31 -10.97 -6.28 58.96
N ALA A 32 -11.91 -5.48 58.45
CA ALA A 32 -12.22 -4.17 59.02
C ALA A 32 -12.78 -4.27 60.45
N ALA A 33 -13.64 -5.25 60.71
CA ALA A 33 -14.17 -5.50 62.04
C ALA A 33 -13.07 -5.94 63.02
N LEU A 34 -12.12 -6.76 62.58
CA LEU A 34 -10.98 -7.20 63.39
C LEU A 34 -10.01 -6.07 63.68
N ARG A 35 -9.77 -5.17 62.70
CA ARG A 35 -8.99 -3.95 62.94
C ARG A 35 -9.61 -3.08 64.02
N ALA A 36 -10.92 -2.84 63.94
CA ALA A 36 -11.63 -2.09 64.98
C ALA A 36 -11.51 -2.77 66.35
N SER A 37 -11.73 -4.09 66.44
CA SER A 37 -11.57 -4.84 67.69
C SER A 37 -10.14 -4.77 68.25
N PHE A 38 -9.13 -4.75 67.37
CA PHE A 38 -7.73 -4.58 67.75
C PHE A 38 -7.48 -3.21 68.36
N ASP A 39 -8.00 -2.15 67.75
CA ASP A 39 -7.87 -0.77 68.24
C ASP A 39 -8.55 -0.57 69.60
N TYR A 40 -9.64 -1.30 69.87
CA TYR A 40 -10.29 -1.35 71.19
C TYR A 40 -9.56 -2.23 72.23
N GLY A 41 -8.41 -2.81 71.87
CA GLY A 41 -7.59 -3.64 72.77
C GLY A 41 -8.14 -5.05 73.00
N LYS A 42 -9.08 -5.53 72.18
CA LYS A 42 -9.66 -6.88 72.29
C LYS A 42 -8.76 -7.95 71.66
N TYR A 43 -7.51 -8.03 72.11
CA TYR A 43 -6.47 -8.85 71.46
C TYR A 43 -6.80 -10.35 71.41
N ALA A 44 -7.41 -10.91 72.46
CA ALA A 44 -7.77 -12.33 72.48
C ALA A 44 -8.81 -12.67 71.40
N GLU A 45 -9.84 -11.84 71.27
CA GLU A 45 -10.88 -12.00 70.23
C GLU A 45 -10.28 -11.87 68.83
N VAL A 46 -9.40 -10.90 68.63
CA VAL A 46 -8.75 -10.66 67.33
C VAL A 46 -7.90 -11.86 66.92
N LEU A 47 -7.09 -12.39 67.83
CA LEU A 47 -6.22 -13.54 67.54
C LEU A 47 -7.02 -14.77 67.11
N ASP A 48 -8.06 -15.13 67.88
CA ASP A 48 -8.87 -16.31 67.59
C ASP A 48 -9.66 -16.16 66.28
N ARG A 49 -10.30 -15.00 66.08
CA ARG A 49 -11.11 -14.74 64.89
C ARG A 49 -10.27 -14.54 63.64
N ALA A 50 -9.11 -13.88 63.74
CA ALA A 50 -8.18 -13.74 62.61
C ALA A 50 -7.64 -15.11 62.18
N GLY A 51 -7.26 -15.98 63.14
CA GLY A 51 -6.85 -17.35 62.85
C GLY A 51 -7.96 -18.13 62.13
N ALA A 52 -9.17 -18.15 62.68
CA ALA A 52 -10.31 -18.81 62.06
C ALA A 52 -10.68 -18.23 60.68
N ARG A 53 -10.39 -16.95 60.43
CA ARG A 53 -10.62 -16.34 59.13
C ARG A 53 -9.55 -16.72 58.11
N ILE A 54 -8.28 -16.75 58.52
CA ILE A 54 -7.15 -17.22 57.70
C ILE A 54 -7.39 -18.67 57.27
N ASP A 55 -7.79 -19.54 58.21
CA ASP A 55 -8.01 -20.97 57.97
C ASP A 55 -9.14 -21.25 56.96
N ARG A 56 -10.14 -20.36 56.87
CA ARG A 56 -11.22 -20.46 55.88
C ARG A 56 -10.75 -20.25 54.43
N GLY A 57 -9.60 -19.60 54.21
CA GLY A 57 -9.07 -19.30 52.88
C GLY A 57 -9.92 -18.32 52.06
N GLY A 58 -9.63 -18.19 50.76
CA GLY A 58 -10.36 -17.29 49.86
C GLY A 58 -10.18 -15.80 50.18
N LEU A 59 -8.99 -15.44 50.64
CA LEU A 59 -8.58 -14.06 50.95
C LEU A 59 -7.61 -13.58 49.88
N SER A 60 -7.62 -12.30 49.57
CA SER A 60 -6.57 -11.68 48.77
C SER A 60 -5.24 -11.66 49.55
N GLU A 61 -4.12 -11.50 48.84
CA GLU A 61 -2.79 -11.44 49.48
C GLU A 61 -2.71 -10.27 50.48
N ASP A 62 -3.27 -9.11 50.14
CA ASP A 62 -3.32 -7.93 51.01
C ASP A 62 -4.15 -8.17 52.28
N GLU A 63 -5.25 -8.90 52.19
CA GLU A 63 -6.08 -9.24 53.35
C GLU A 63 -5.38 -10.26 54.25
N LEU A 64 -4.67 -11.23 53.68
CA LEU A 64 -3.85 -12.17 54.44
C LEU A 64 -2.73 -11.46 55.20
N VAL A 65 -2.05 -10.52 54.54
CA VAL A 65 -1.03 -9.66 55.16
C VAL A 65 -1.62 -8.92 56.36
N GLU A 66 -2.77 -8.25 56.20
CA GLU A 66 -3.37 -7.50 57.31
C GLU A 66 -3.84 -8.41 58.45
N LEU A 67 -4.42 -9.58 58.16
CA LEU A 67 -4.85 -10.53 59.19
C LEU A 67 -3.67 -11.12 59.97
N HIS A 68 -2.58 -11.51 59.29
CA HIS A 68 -1.37 -11.99 59.95
C HIS A 68 -0.70 -10.91 60.81
N LYS A 69 -0.72 -9.64 60.36
CA LYS A 69 -0.27 -8.50 61.15
C LYS A 69 -1.12 -8.31 62.41
N LEU A 70 -2.45 -8.28 62.28
CA LEU A 70 -3.36 -8.11 63.42
C LEU A 70 -3.23 -9.26 64.42
N ALA A 71 -3.21 -10.51 63.95
CA ALA A 71 -3.03 -11.70 64.80
C ALA A 71 -1.66 -11.70 65.50
N GLY A 72 -0.59 -11.39 64.76
CA GLY A 72 0.76 -11.37 65.32
C GLY A 72 0.96 -10.29 66.39
N LEU A 73 0.43 -9.08 66.16
CA LEU A 73 0.46 -8.00 67.15
C LEU A 73 -0.46 -8.29 68.34
N ALA A 74 -1.63 -8.91 68.12
CA ALA A 74 -2.54 -9.28 69.19
C ALA A 74 -1.91 -10.34 70.11
N ALA A 75 -1.29 -11.38 69.53
CA ALA A 75 -0.54 -12.38 70.27
C ALA A 75 0.64 -11.79 71.05
N PHE A 76 1.36 -10.82 70.46
CA PHE A 76 2.44 -10.11 71.14
C PHE A 76 1.94 -9.35 72.38
N ASN A 77 0.85 -8.60 72.26
CA ASN A 77 0.25 -7.87 73.39
C ASN A 77 -0.29 -8.79 74.49
N LEU A 78 -0.65 -10.03 74.16
CA LEU A 78 -1.05 -11.06 75.11
C LEU A 78 0.14 -11.82 75.74
N GLY A 79 1.38 -11.50 75.35
CA GLY A 79 2.59 -12.20 75.81
C GLY A 79 2.79 -13.59 75.19
N ARG A 80 2.04 -13.95 74.15
CA ARG A 80 2.12 -15.24 73.46
C ARG A 80 3.16 -15.18 72.33
N THR A 81 4.43 -15.16 72.70
CA THR A 81 5.57 -14.92 71.78
C THR A 81 5.70 -15.94 70.64
N GLU A 82 5.37 -17.21 70.87
CA GLU A 82 5.42 -18.26 69.84
C GLU A 82 4.33 -18.08 68.77
N GLU A 83 3.11 -17.75 69.20
CA GLU A 83 1.99 -17.46 68.28
C GLU A 83 2.26 -16.17 67.50
N ALA A 84 2.76 -15.14 68.19
CA ALA A 84 3.17 -13.89 67.55
C ALA A 84 4.23 -14.15 66.46
N SER A 85 5.29 -14.90 66.80
CA SER A 85 6.33 -15.28 65.85
C SER A 85 5.76 -16.01 64.64
N ARG A 86 4.84 -16.96 64.84
CA ARG A 86 4.23 -17.72 63.75
C ARG A 86 3.52 -16.81 62.75
N HIS A 87 2.66 -15.90 63.23
CA HIS A 87 1.91 -15.01 62.36
C HIS A 87 2.81 -13.97 61.68
N LEU A 88 3.79 -13.40 62.39
CA LEU A 88 4.71 -12.42 61.81
C LEU A 88 5.69 -13.04 60.81
N ARG A 89 6.12 -14.30 61.01
CA ARG A 89 6.89 -15.03 59.97
C ARG A 89 6.06 -15.31 58.73
N ALA A 90 4.78 -15.69 58.91
CA ALA A 90 3.86 -15.86 57.79
C ALA A 90 3.65 -14.55 57.02
N LEU A 91 3.50 -13.43 57.74
CA LEU A 91 3.43 -12.09 57.17
C LEU A 91 4.64 -11.77 56.28
N LEU A 92 5.86 -12.01 56.77
CA LEU A 92 7.09 -11.72 56.03
C LEU A 92 7.30 -12.62 54.80
N ARG A 93 6.67 -13.80 54.75
CA ARG A 93 6.66 -14.64 53.54
C ARG A 93 5.73 -14.08 52.46
N LEU A 94 4.62 -13.48 52.88
CA LEU A 94 3.67 -12.78 52.00
C LEU A 94 4.20 -11.42 51.56
N ASP A 95 4.91 -10.72 52.43
CA ASP A 95 5.58 -9.45 52.09
C ASP A 95 6.95 -9.35 52.78
N PRO A 96 8.05 -9.72 52.07
CA PRO A 96 9.41 -9.69 52.59
C PRO A 96 9.93 -8.30 52.96
N ASP A 97 9.28 -7.24 52.46
CA ASP A 97 9.69 -5.86 52.70
C ASP A 97 8.76 -5.14 53.70
N PHE A 98 7.78 -5.86 54.24
CA PHE A 98 6.83 -5.33 55.22
C PHE A 98 7.54 -4.74 56.44
N SER A 99 7.10 -3.57 56.90
CA SER A 99 7.59 -2.92 58.12
C SER A 99 6.45 -2.38 58.95
N LEU A 100 6.59 -2.48 60.27
CA LEU A 100 5.64 -1.88 61.21
C LEU A 100 5.93 -0.39 61.35
N ASP A 101 4.89 0.44 61.27
CA ASP A 101 5.01 1.87 61.49
C ASP A 101 5.31 2.18 62.97
N PRO A 102 6.47 2.78 63.30
CA PRO A 102 6.86 3.11 64.67
C PRO A 102 5.95 4.14 65.36
N PHE A 103 5.15 4.91 64.62
CA PHE A 103 4.23 5.90 65.20
C PHE A 103 2.91 5.30 65.63
N VAL A 104 2.51 4.18 65.03
CA VAL A 104 1.24 3.49 65.30
C VAL A 104 1.44 2.28 66.22
N VAL A 105 2.58 1.60 66.08
CA VAL A 105 2.87 0.36 66.80
C VAL A 105 3.93 0.62 67.88
N PRO A 106 3.75 0.12 69.12
CA PRO A 106 4.71 0.34 70.20
C PRO A 106 6.13 -0.13 69.85
N PRO A 107 7.18 0.60 70.27
CA PRO A 107 8.57 0.24 69.96
C PRO A 107 8.98 -1.20 70.31
N PRO A 108 8.50 -1.83 71.41
CA PRO A 108 8.81 -3.23 71.71
C PRO A 108 8.32 -4.22 70.63
N ALA A 109 7.15 -3.97 70.04
CA ALA A 109 6.61 -4.83 68.99
C ALA A 109 7.37 -4.65 67.66
N VAL A 110 7.81 -3.42 67.36
CA VAL A 110 8.68 -3.14 66.21
C VAL A 110 10.02 -3.87 66.37
N ALA A 111 10.67 -3.75 67.53
CA ALA A 111 11.92 -4.45 67.81
C ALA A 111 11.80 -5.97 67.73
N PHE A 112 10.66 -6.52 68.18
CA PHE A 112 10.35 -7.95 68.04
C PHE A 112 10.26 -8.39 66.58
N MET A 113 9.56 -7.63 65.73
CA MET A 113 9.49 -7.91 64.29
C MET A 113 10.86 -7.81 63.61
N GLU A 114 11.65 -6.79 63.92
CA GLU A 114 13.00 -6.64 63.36
C GLU A 114 13.92 -7.80 63.78
N GLY A 115 13.77 -8.32 64.99
CA GLY A 115 14.41 -9.56 65.41
C GLY A 115 14.06 -10.75 64.52
N ILE A 116 12.77 -10.95 64.23
CA ILE A 116 12.29 -12.02 63.33
C ILE A 116 12.84 -11.83 61.91
N LYS A 117 12.87 -10.60 61.38
CA LYS A 117 13.45 -10.31 60.06
C LYS A 117 14.93 -10.68 60.02
N SER A 118 15.68 -10.38 61.08
CA SER A 118 17.09 -10.75 61.17
C SER A 118 17.29 -12.27 61.19
N GLU A 119 16.41 -13.02 61.86
CA GLU A 119 16.44 -14.50 61.84
C GLU A 119 16.12 -15.06 60.44
N MET A 120 15.17 -14.43 59.73
CA MET A 120 14.71 -14.87 58.41
C MET A 120 15.53 -14.34 57.24
N GLY A 121 16.63 -13.61 57.48
CA GLY A 121 17.35 -12.85 56.44
C GLY A 121 17.57 -13.63 55.13
N ASN A 122 18.12 -14.84 55.21
CA ASN A 122 18.37 -15.70 54.04
C ASN A 122 17.08 -16.11 53.29
N GLU A 123 16.01 -16.42 54.02
CA GLU A 123 14.71 -16.79 53.43
C GLU A 123 14.08 -15.58 52.72
N LEU A 124 14.14 -14.39 53.34
CA LEU A 124 13.61 -13.16 52.75
C LEU A 124 14.40 -12.72 51.52
N GLU A 125 15.73 -12.86 51.53
CA GLU A 125 16.57 -12.60 50.35
C GLU A 125 16.20 -13.53 49.19
N PHE A 126 16.00 -14.82 49.45
CA PHE A 126 15.55 -15.77 48.44
C PHE A 126 14.20 -15.37 47.86
N LEU A 127 13.22 -15.03 48.71
CA LEU A 127 11.89 -14.57 48.26
C LEU A 127 11.96 -13.28 47.43
N ARG A 128 12.81 -12.32 47.82
CA ARG A 128 13.05 -11.09 47.03
C ARG A 128 13.65 -11.41 45.67
N GLN A 129 14.64 -12.31 45.62
CA GLN A 129 15.26 -12.73 44.38
C GLN A 129 14.27 -13.44 43.45
N GLU A 130 13.43 -14.33 43.99
CA GLU A 130 12.39 -15.03 43.24
C GLU A 130 11.36 -14.05 42.66
N ARG A 131 10.89 -13.08 43.46
CA ARG A 131 9.97 -12.03 43.00
C ARG A 131 10.55 -11.20 41.87
N ARG A 132 11.83 -10.79 41.97
CA ARG A 132 12.52 -10.05 40.90
C ARG A 132 12.57 -10.85 39.61
N LEU A 133 12.97 -12.13 39.69
CA LEU A 133 13.03 -13.01 38.51
C LEU A 133 11.66 -13.25 37.88
N ARG A 134 10.60 -13.42 38.70
CA ARG A 134 9.22 -13.55 38.19
C ARG A 134 8.78 -12.27 37.47
N GLN A 135 8.98 -11.10 38.07
CA GLN A 135 8.63 -9.82 37.47
C GLN A 135 9.41 -9.56 36.17
N GLU A 136 10.71 -9.91 36.12
CA GLU A 136 11.51 -9.79 34.90
C GLU A 136 11.00 -10.71 33.79
N ARG A 137 10.63 -11.96 34.12
CA ARG A 137 10.04 -12.89 33.16
C ARG A 137 8.70 -12.39 32.62
N GLU A 138 7.82 -11.92 33.50
CA GLU A 138 6.52 -11.37 33.10
C GLU A 138 6.67 -10.15 32.21
N LYS A 139 7.60 -9.24 32.52
CA LYS A 139 7.93 -8.08 31.67
C LYS A 139 8.47 -8.51 30.31
N ALA A 140 9.41 -9.47 30.29
CA ALA A 140 9.97 -9.98 29.04
C ALA A 140 8.92 -10.69 28.17
N GLU A 141 8.00 -11.44 28.78
CA GLU A 141 6.88 -12.07 28.06
C GLU A 141 5.88 -11.03 27.54
N ALA A 142 5.56 -10.00 28.31
CA ALA A 142 4.69 -8.92 27.87
C ALA A 142 5.30 -8.16 26.68
N GLU A 143 6.59 -7.85 26.74
CA GLU A 143 7.32 -7.19 25.66
C GLU A 143 7.39 -8.06 24.40
N ARG A 144 7.61 -9.38 24.54
CA ARG A 144 7.56 -10.32 23.41
C ARG A 144 6.19 -10.33 22.75
N ARG A 145 5.10 -10.41 23.53
CA ARG A 145 3.73 -10.37 23.01
C ARG A 145 3.42 -9.05 22.31
N GLU A 146 3.93 -7.93 22.81
CA GLU A 146 3.78 -6.63 22.17
C GLU A 146 4.52 -6.57 20.83
N ARG A 147 5.78 -7.03 20.79
CA ARG A 147 6.56 -7.13 19.55
C ARG A 147 5.87 -7.98 18.50
N GLU A 148 5.37 -9.16 18.87
CA GLU A 148 4.61 -10.05 17.98
C GLU A 148 3.34 -9.39 17.44
N ARG A 149 2.61 -8.63 18.29
CA ARG A 149 1.42 -7.88 17.86
C ARG A 149 1.77 -6.80 16.84
N VAL A 150 2.84 -6.05 17.09
CA VAL A 150 3.31 -4.99 16.18
C VAL A 150 3.78 -5.59 14.85
N GLU A 151 4.54 -6.69 14.88
CA GLU A 151 4.97 -7.39 13.66
C GLU A 151 3.78 -7.92 12.84
N ALA A 152 2.80 -8.52 13.50
CA ALA A 152 1.58 -8.98 12.85
C ALA A 152 0.77 -7.83 12.22
N GLU A 153 0.70 -6.68 12.90
CA GLU A 153 0.05 -5.48 12.36
C GLU A 153 0.79 -4.94 11.13
N VAL A 154 2.12 -4.88 11.17
CA VAL A 154 2.95 -4.46 10.01
C VAL A 154 2.77 -5.40 8.83
N LEU A 155 2.78 -6.71 9.06
CA LEU A 155 2.55 -7.71 8.01
C LEU A 155 1.15 -7.55 7.40
N ARG A 156 0.14 -7.31 8.23
CA ARG A 156 -1.23 -7.08 7.77
C ARG A 156 -1.33 -5.82 6.91
N ARG A 157 -0.76 -4.69 7.34
CA ARG A 157 -0.73 -3.45 6.55
C ARG A 157 -0.05 -3.67 5.19
N ARG A 158 1.08 -4.37 5.18
CA ARG A 158 1.80 -4.69 3.94
C ARG A 158 0.99 -5.60 3.02
N ALA A 159 0.27 -6.58 3.57
CA ALA A 159 -0.61 -7.43 2.80
C ALA A 159 -1.80 -6.66 2.19
N GLU A 160 -2.39 -5.73 2.96
CA GLU A 160 -3.47 -4.84 2.48
C GLU A 160 -2.98 -3.90 1.36
N GLU A 161 -1.78 -3.33 1.48
CA GLU A 161 -1.14 -2.52 0.42
C GLU A 161 -0.92 -3.33 -0.87
N LEU A 162 -0.43 -4.56 -0.75
CA LEU A 162 -0.21 -5.45 -1.90
C LEU A 162 -1.53 -5.92 -2.53
N ALA A 163 -2.56 -6.16 -1.73
CA ALA A 163 -3.88 -6.55 -2.23
C ALA A 163 -4.59 -5.41 -3.00
N GLY A 164 -4.24 -4.15 -2.74
CA GLY A 164 -4.73 -2.98 -3.48
C GLY A 164 -4.10 -2.78 -4.86
N GLN A 165 -2.99 -3.47 -5.16
CA GLN A 165 -2.31 -3.38 -6.45
C GLN A 165 -2.95 -4.36 -7.45
N VAL A 166 -3.74 -3.84 -8.39
CA VAL A 166 -4.31 -4.64 -9.47
C VAL A 166 -3.33 -4.59 -10.64
N THR A 167 -2.79 -5.75 -11.01
CA THR A 167 -1.96 -5.86 -12.21
C THR A 167 -2.86 -5.83 -13.43
N VAL A 168 -3.01 -4.65 -14.04
CA VAL A 168 -3.77 -4.50 -15.29
C VAL A 168 -2.85 -4.93 -16.43
N ARG A 169 -3.22 -6.04 -17.09
CA ARG A 169 -2.56 -6.49 -18.33
C ARG A 169 -3.28 -5.86 -19.51
N THR A 170 -2.70 -4.82 -20.11
CA THR A 170 -3.18 -4.29 -21.38
C THR A 170 -2.49 -5.02 -22.51
N VAL A 171 -3.28 -5.72 -23.33
CA VAL A 171 -2.81 -6.40 -24.54
C VAL A 171 -2.99 -5.44 -25.70
N GLU A 172 -1.91 -4.81 -26.14
CA GLU A 172 -1.90 -3.99 -27.36
C GLU A 172 -1.71 -4.91 -28.57
N LYS A 173 -2.74 -5.04 -29.41
CA LYS A 173 -2.66 -5.79 -30.67
C LYS A 173 -1.98 -4.94 -31.75
N ARG A 174 -0.92 -5.45 -32.35
CA ARG A 174 -0.23 -4.80 -33.47
C ARG A 174 -0.76 -5.35 -34.79
N ASN A 175 -1.06 -4.47 -35.73
CA ASN A 175 -1.56 -4.86 -37.05
C ASN A 175 -0.40 -5.26 -37.98
N PHE A 176 -0.40 -6.52 -38.45
CA PHE A 176 0.60 -7.09 -39.35
C PHE A 176 0.81 -6.29 -40.65
N LEU A 177 -0.22 -5.63 -41.15
CA LEU A 177 -0.16 -4.89 -42.43
C LEU A 177 0.83 -3.72 -42.40
N VAL A 178 1.13 -3.17 -41.23
CA VAL A 178 2.04 -2.02 -41.09
C VAL A 178 3.49 -2.40 -41.43
N ASN A 179 3.85 -3.69 -41.36
CA ASN A 179 5.19 -4.18 -41.75
C ASN A 179 5.51 -4.03 -43.24
N PHE A 180 4.49 -3.85 -44.10
CA PHE A 180 4.66 -3.67 -45.55
C PHE A 180 4.67 -2.19 -45.97
N VAL A 181 4.49 -1.27 -45.03
CA VAL A 181 4.49 0.16 -45.34
C VAL A 181 5.95 0.65 -45.40
N PRO A 182 6.34 1.38 -46.46
CA PRO A 182 7.69 1.94 -46.57
C PRO A 182 7.98 2.96 -45.46
N PHE A 183 9.22 3.44 -45.42
CA PHE A 183 9.75 4.41 -44.47
C PHE A 183 9.86 3.89 -43.03
N GLY A 184 10.16 2.60 -42.86
CA GLY A 184 10.41 2.01 -41.54
C GLY A 184 9.18 1.94 -40.62
N ALA A 185 7.97 1.98 -41.18
CA ALA A 185 6.72 1.96 -40.42
C ALA A 185 6.57 0.73 -39.52
N GLY A 186 6.98 -0.46 -39.98
CA GLY A 186 6.99 -1.68 -39.17
C GLY A 186 7.90 -1.58 -37.95
N GLN A 187 9.06 -0.95 -38.10
CA GLN A 187 10.07 -0.77 -37.05
C GLN A 187 9.57 0.20 -35.97
N PHE A 188 8.84 1.24 -36.37
CA PHE A 188 8.17 2.15 -35.42
C PHE A 188 7.05 1.46 -34.65
N GLN A 189 6.25 0.63 -35.32
CA GLN A 189 5.21 -0.16 -34.64
C GLN A 189 5.81 -1.09 -33.58
N GLN A 190 7.01 -1.59 -33.82
CA GLN A 190 7.74 -2.48 -32.92
C GLN A 190 8.52 -1.74 -31.82
N GLY A 191 8.54 -0.40 -31.81
CA GLY A 191 9.31 0.42 -30.87
C GLY A 191 10.81 0.50 -31.17
N ARG A 192 11.25 0.01 -32.33
CA ARG A 192 12.65 0.08 -32.82
C ARG A 192 12.89 1.42 -33.54
N ASN A 193 12.72 2.51 -32.80
CA ASN A 193 12.71 3.87 -33.35
C ASN A 193 14.01 4.25 -34.09
N SER A 194 15.17 3.80 -33.62
CA SER A 194 16.46 4.11 -34.25
C SER A 194 16.55 3.55 -35.68
N LEU A 195 16.16 2.29 -35.87
CA LEU A 195 16.15 1.66 -37.19
C LEU A 195 15.03 2.23 -38.08
N GLY A 196 13.86 2.50 -37.51
CA GLY A 196 12.78 3.19 -38.23
C GLY A 196 13.25 4.52 -38.83
N ILE A 197 13.99 5.33 -38.06
CA ILE A 197 14.55 6.61 -38.54
C ILE A 197 15.56 6.40 -39.67
N VAL A 198 16.44 5.41 -39.56
CA VAL A 198 17.45 5.13 -40.60
C VAL A 198 16.78 4.74 -41.92
N PHE A 199 15.79 3.84 -41.88
CA PHE A 199 15.03 3.46 -43.07
C PHE A 199 14.26 4.65 -43.65
N ALA A 200 13.51 5.38 -42.82
CA ALA A 200 12.75 6.56 -43.23
C ALA A 200 13.62 7.63 -43.89
N ALA A 201 14.77 7.96 -43.30
CA ALA A 201 15.69 8.96 -43.82
C ALA A 201 16.30 8.52 -45.16
N THR A 202 16.75 7.27 -45.25
CA THR A 202 17.43 6.77 -46.44
C THR A 202 16.46 6.59 -47.60
N GLU A 203 15.30 5.97 -47.36
CA GLU A 203 14.23 5.84 -48.36
C GLU A 203 13.68 7.21 -48.77
N GLY A 204 13.50 8.13 -47.81
CA GLY A 204 13.06 9.50 -48.09
C GLY A 204 14.04 10.24 -49.00
N ALA A 205 15.34 10.19 -48.69
CA ALA A 205 16.37 10.81 -49.52
C ALA A 205 16.39 10.23 -50.94
N LEU A 206 16.32 8.90 -51.08
CA LEU A 206 16.30 8.22 -52.38
C LEU A 206 15.02 8.53 -53.17
N ALA A 207 13.86 8.54 -52.53
CA ALA A 207 12.60 8.89 -53.17
C ALA A 207 12.62 10.32 -53.70
N VAL A 208 13.04 11.29 -52.88
CA VAL A 208 13.18 12.69 -53.30
C VAL A 208 14.19 12.81 -54.46
N THR A 209 15.32 12.11 -54.37
CA THR A 209 16.35 12.11 -55.42
C THR A 209 15.80 11.55 -56.73
N SER A 210 15.01 10.47 -56.67
CA SER A 210 14.39 9.85 -57.84
C SER A 210 13.36 10.79 -58.49
N ILE A 211 12.54 11.47 -57.68
CA ILE A 211 11.56 12.46 -58.14
C ILE A 211 12.26 13.64 -58.82
N ILE A 212 13.29 14.22 -58.20
CA ILE A 212 14.06 15.33 -58.77
C ILE A 212 14.71 14.88 -60.08
N SER A 213 15.32 13.70 -60.10
CA SER A 213 15.98 13.15 -61.30
C SER A 213 14.99 12.90 -62.44
N TYR A 214 13.77 12.47 -62.12
CA TYR A 214 12.70 12.30 -63.10
C TYR A 214 12.34 13.62 -63.77
N PHE A 215 12.06 14.67 -62.98
CA PHE A 215 11.72 15.99 -63.54
C PHE A 215 12.91 16.63 -64.27
N ALA A 216 14.13 16.47 -63.76
CA ALA A 216 15.33 16.95 -64.42
C ALA A 216 15.55 16.26 -65.77
N TYR A 217 15.37 14.94 -65.83
CA TYR A 217 15.42 14.18 -67.09
C TYR A 217 14.33 14.65 -68.07
N GLU A 218 13.10 14.82 -67.58
CA GLU A 218 11.96 15.26 -68.39
C GLU A 218 12.16 16.67 -68.98
N SER A 219 12.83 17.55 -68.24
CA SER A 219 13.16 18.91 -68.68
C SER A 219 14.17 18.99 -69.83
N LEU A 220 14.89 17.90 -70.11
CA LEU A 220 15.88 17.86 -71.19
C LEU A 220 15.27 17.63 -72.57
N PHE A 221 14.00 17.23 -72.65
CA PHE A 221 13.33 17.03 -73.93
C PHE A 221 13.00 18.36 -74.59
N GLU A 222 13.31 18.45 -75.88
CA GLU A 222 12.92 19.53 -76.77
C GLU A 222 12.01 18.99 -77.87
N GLU A 223 11.07 19.81 -78.31
CA GLU A 223 10.19 19.50 -79.44
C GLU A 223 10.69 20.26 -80.66
N ARG A 224 10.91 19.54 -81.77
CA ARG A 224 11.18 20.16 -83.07
C ARG A 224 10.18 19.63 -84.08
N THR A 225 9.54 20.56 -84.76
CA THR A 225 8.73 20.26 -85.93
C THR A 225 9.67 20.10 -87.12
N ILE A 226 9.69 18.90 -87.70
CA ILE A 226 10.39 18.65 -88.95
C ILE A 226 9.34 18.78 -90.06
N GLU A 227 9.56 19.75 -90.96
CA GLU A 227 8.76 19.89 -92.18
C GLU A 227 9.32 18.92 -93.24
N LEU A 228 8.46 18.05 -93.76
CA LEU A 228 8.76 17.16 -94.85
C LEU A 228 8.15 17.75 -96.13
N ASP A 229 9.00 18.14 -97.08
CA ASP A 229 8.61 18.54 -98.43
C ASP A 229 8.50 17.31 -99.35
N ASN A 230 7.60 17.36 -100.34
CA ASN A 230 7.27 16.28 -101.28
C ASN A 230 6.61 15.04 -100.64
N VAL A 231 5.69 15.27 -99.72
CA VAL A 231 4.83 14.21 -99.16
C VAL A 231 3.56 14.08 -100.01
N LEU A 232 3.01 12.87 -100.13
CA LEU A 232 1.75 12.53 -100.84
C LEU A 232 0.52 13.09 -100.09
N ASP A 233 0.53 14.39 -99.77
CA ASP A 233 -0.53 15.10 -99.05
C ASP A 233 -0.98 16.31 -99.90
N GLU A 234 -2.20 16.81 -99.67
CA GLU A 234 -2.91 17.71 -100.61
C GLU A 234 -2.15 19.03 -100.89
N ASP A 235 -1.36 19.52 -99.92
CA ASP A 235 -0.54 20.73 -100.00
C ASP A 235 0.97 20.46 -100.23
N GLY A 236 1.37 19.20 -100.43
CA GLY A 236 2.76 18.79 -100.68
C GLY A 236 3.72 18.91 -99.48
N LYS A 237 3.20 19.22 -98.30
CA LYS A 237 3.95 19.42 -97.05
C LYS A 237 3.30 18.67 -95.89
N ALA A 238 4.09 17.91 -95.13
CA ALA A 238 3.65 17.30 -93.87
C ALA A 238 4.59 17.73 -92.73
N SER A 239 4.04 17.94 -91.54
CA SER A 239 4.85 18.26 -90.35
C SER A 239 4.74 17.16 -89.31
N ILE A 240 5.89 16.74 -88.76
CA ILE A 240 5.95 15.77 -87.66
C ILE A 240 6.66 16.45 -86.48
N THR A 241 5.96 16.55 -85.35
CA THR A 241 6.57 16.98 -84.10
C THR A 241 7.32 15.82 -83.48
N VAL A 242 8.64 15.93 -83.42
CA VAL A 242 9.48 14.92 -82.77
C VAL A 242 9.96 15.46 -81.43
N ARG A 243 9.74 14.68 -80.38
CA ARG A 243 10.30 14.93 -79.04
C ARG A 243 11.64 14.21 -78.93
N PHE A 244 12.72 14.96 -78.74
CA PHE A 244 14.06 14.40 -78.66
C PHE A 244 14.91 15.13 -77.62
N ILE A 245 16.01 14.52 -77.20
CA ILE A 245 17.00 15.17 -76.34
C ILE A 245 18.17 15.59 -77.24
N PRO A 246 18.54 16.88 -77.30
CA PRO A 246 19.66 17.37 -78.09
C PRO A 246 20.98 16.63 -77.78
N THR A 247 21.77 16.33 -78.81
CA THR A 247 23.04 15.59 -78.67
C THR A 247 24.08 16.31 -77.81
N ASN A 248 24.04 17.64 -77.77
CA ASN A 248 24.90 18.45 -76.89
C ASN A 248 24.60 18.27 -75.39
N ARG A 249 23.44 17.70 -75.02
CA ARG A 249 23.05 17.38 -73.62
C ARG A 249 23.12 15.89 -73.29
N GLU A 250 23.73 15.06 -74.13
CA GLU A 250 23.84 13.60 -73.91
C GLU A 250 24.41 13.23 -72.53
N ARG A 251 25.48 13.90 -72.08
CA ARG A 251 26.05 13.64 -70.76
C ARG A 251 25.08 13.94 -69.62
N GLN A 252 24.27 14.99 -69.75
CA GLN A 252 23.26 15.35 -68.74
C GLN A 252 22.13 14.32 -68.73
N ARG A 253 21.67 13.91 -69.91
CA ARG A 253 20.68 12.82 -70.06
C ARG A 253 21.14 11.56 -69.34
N ASP A 254 22.36 11.09 -69.64
CA ASP A 254 22.86 9.84 -69.09
C ASP A 254 23.03 9.94 -67.56
N THR A 255 23.48 11.08 -67.06
CA THR A 255 23.61 11.34 -65.62
C THR A 255 22.25 11.30 -64.91
N TRP A 256 21.25 12.03 -65.42
CA TRP A 256 19.92 12.06 -64.80
C TRP A 256 19.19 10.73 -64.92
N GLN A 257 19.37 10.03 -66.05
CA GLN A 257 18.81 8.69 -66.25
C GLN A 257 19.41 7.69 -65.28
N LEU A 258 20.74 7.71 -65.12
CA LEU A 258 21.44 6.87 -64.15
C LEU A 258 20.98 7.20 -62.74
N LEU A 259 20.90 8.48 -62.36
CA LEU A 259 20.52 8.89 -61.01
C LEU A 259 19.07 8.50 -60.69
N LYS A 260 18.15 8.67 -61.64
CA LYS A 260 16.75 8.21 -61.53
C LYS A 260 16.69 6.69 -61.31
N LEU A 261 17.40 5.91 -62.12
CA LEU A 261 17.36 4.45 -62.05
C LEU A 261 18.04 3.93 -60.77
N ALA A 262 19.21 4.47 -60.44
CA ALA A 262 19.99 4.07 -59.26
C ALA A 262 19.26 4.42 -57.96
N SER A 263 18.68 5.62 -57.86
CA SER A 263 17.90 6.01 -56.68
C SER A 263 16.63 5.18 -56.52
N ALA A 264 15.92 4.87 -57.61
CA ALA A 264 14.77 3.99 -57.58
C ALA A 264 15.15 2.55 -57.17
N ALA A 265 16.21 1.99 -57.77
CA ALA A 265 16.70 0.66 -57.41
C ALA A 265 17.15 0.59 -55.94
N GLY A 266 17.87 1.62 -55.48
CA GLY A 266 18.27 1.76 -54.08
C GLY A 266 17.06 1.82 -53.15
N PHE A 267 16.05 2.62 -53.50
CA PHE A 267 14.82 2.74 -52.71
C PHE A 267 14.14 1.38 -52.53
N TYR A 268 13.87 0.66 -53.63
CA TYR A 268 13.19 -0.63 -53.55
C TYR A 268 14.02 -1.71 -52.84
N THR A 269 15.35 -1.64 -52.95
CA THR A 269 16.25 -2.56 -52.23
C THR A 269 16.16 -2.33 -50.73
N ILE A 270 16.24 -1.07 -50.29
CA ILE A 270 16.16 -0.72 -48.87
C ILE A 270 14.77 -1.02 -48.31
N TYR A 271 13.71 -0.72 -49.07
CA TYR A 271 12.34 -1.08 -48.74
C TYR A 271 12.20 -2.59 -48.51
N ALA A 272 12.70 -3.42 -49.43
CA ALA A 272 12.62 -4.88 -49.28
C ALA A 272 13.37 -5.37 -48.02
N LEU A 273 14.53 -4.80 -47.73
CA LEU A 273 15.28 -5.09 -46.50
C LEU A 273 14.51 -4.66 -45.24
N GLY A 274 13.88 -3.48 -45.27
CA GLY A 274 13.04 -2.97 -44.19
C GLY A 274 11.83 -3.86 -43.93
N VAL A 275 11.15 -4.33 -44.98
CA VAL A 275 10.03 -5.28 -44.85
C VAL A 275 10.49 -6.61 -44.25
N VAL A 276 11.60 -7.18 -44.75
CA VAL A 276 12.14 -8.43 -44.20
C VAL A 276 12.53 -8.28 -42.73
N ASP A 277 13.20 -7.19 -42.36
CA ASP A 277 13.57 -6.90 -40.97
C ASP A 277 12.33 -6.71 -40.08
N ALA A 278 11.28 -6.04 -40.59
CA ALA A 278 10.02 -5.86 -39.87
C ALA A 278 9.30 -7.20 -39.66
N LEU A 279 9.24 -8.04 -40.68
CA LEU A 279 8.60 -9.36 -40.60
C LEU A 279 9.34 -10.30 -39.63
N TYR A 280 10.68 -10.30 -39.67
CA TYR A 280 11.48 -11.16 -38.80
C TYR A 280 11.32 -10.80 -37.31
N HIS A 281 11.19 -9.51 -36.99
CA HIS A 281 11.03 -9.02 -35.62
C HIS A 281 9.57 -8.72 -35.24
N HIS A 282 8.60 -9.25 -36.01
CA HIS A 282 7.20 -9.00 -35.73
C HIS A 282 6.73 -9.75 -34.49
N GLU A 283 6.16 -9.00 -33.54
CA GLU A 283 5.49 -9.53 -32.36
C GLU A 283 4.01 -9.13 -32.43
N ASP A 284 3.13 -10.12 -32.55
CA ASP A 284 1.68 -9.93 -32.69
C ASP A 284 1.06 -9.28 -31.43
N GLU A 285 1.61 -9.62 -30.26
CA GLU A 285 1.10 -9.19 -28.96
C GLU A 285 2.26 -8.80 -28.04
N VAL A 286 2.26 -7.54 -27.59
CA VAL A 286 3.15 -7.09 -26.52
C VAL A 286 2.32 -6.92 -25.25
N VAL A 287 2.60 -7.77 -24.26
CA VAL A 287 1.95 -7.71 -22.96
C VAL A 287 2.64 -6.63 -22.14
N ARG A 288 2.02 -5.45 -22.03
CA ARG A 288 2.44 -4.45 -21.07
C ARG A 288 1.75 -4.74 -19.74
N THR A 289 2.56 -5.07 -18.74
CA THR A 289 2.07 -5.20 -17.37
C THR A 289 2.31 -3.85 -16.70
N SER A 290 1.23 -3.09 -16.48
CA SER A 290 1.27 -1.90 -15.64
C SER A 290 0.63 -2.23 -14.29
N VAL A 291 1.28 -1.81 -13.21
CA VAL A 291 0.73 -1.94 -11.86
C VAL A 291 -0.08 -0.68 -11.59
N GLU A 292 -1.40 -0.80 -11.60
CA GLU A 292 -2.29 0.29 -11.23
C GLU A 292 -2.87 0.02 -9.84
N THR A 293 -2.76 1.03 -8.96
CA THR A 293 -3.40 0.98 -7.64
C THR A 293 -4.90 1.14 -7.84
N ARG A 294 -5.69 0.19 -7.36
CA ARG A 294 -7.16 0.27 -7.41
C ARG A 294 -7.61 1.48 -6.58
N GLU A 295 -8.28 2.44 -7.21
CA GLU A 295 -9.02 3.48 -6.50
C GLU A 295 -10.11 2.80 -5.67
N ALA A 296 -10.11 3.05 -4.35
CA ALA A 296 -11.05 2.43 -3.43
C ALA A 296 -12.50 2.74 -3.87
N PRO A 297 -13.44 1.78 -3.80
CA PRO A 297 -14.84 2.13 -4.02
C PRO A 297 -15.24 3.16 -2.96
N GLU A 298 -15.62 4.36 -3.40
CA GLU A 298 -16.21 5.38 -2.52
C GLU A 298 -17.33 4.70 -1.71
N GLY A 299 -17.10 4.59 -0.40
CA GLY A 299 -18.03 3.99 0.52
C GLY A 299 -19.35 4.75 0.52
N ASP A 300 -20.45 3.98 0.52
CA ASP A 300 -21.81 4.44 0.79
C ASP A 300 -21.83 5.42 1.98
N SER A 301 -21.95 6.70 1.69
CA SER A 301 -22.26 7.71 2.70
C SER A 301 -23.76 7.66 3.00
N PRO A 302 -24.18 7.60 4.27
CA PRO A 302 -25.58 7.44 4.62
C PRO A 302 -26.40 8.68 4.19
N ARG A 303 -27.51 8.41 3.49
CA ARG A 303 -28.52 9.36 3.05
C ARG A 303 -28.98 10.26 4.21
N ALA A 304 -28.73 11.56 4.10
CA ALA A 304 -29.47 12.57 4.85
C ALA A 304 -29.63 13.86 4.02
N GLY A 305 -30.87 14.31 3.86
CA GLY A 305 -31.20 15.71 3.62
C GLY A 305 -31.50 16.11 2.18
N LEU A 306 -32.79 16.07 1.84
CA LEU A 306 -33.40 16.76 0.69
C LEU A 306 -32.86 18.19 0.49
N SER A 307 -32.36 18.49 -0.70
CA SER A 307 -32.41 19.84 -1.27
C SER A 307 -32.78 19.75 -2.75
N LEU A 308 -33.83 20.49 -3.09
CA LEU A 308 -34.52 20.49 -4.37
C LEU A 308 -33.66 21.11 -5.48
N THR A 309 -33.61 20.38 -6.60
CA THR A 309 -33.73 20.86 -7.98
C THR A 309 -32.82 21.99 -8.45
N ALA A 310 -31.78 21.61 -9.19
CA ALA A 310 -31.32 22.37 -10.36
C ALA A 310 -30.92 21.38 -11.48
N PRO A 311 -31.36 21.55 -12.74
CA PRO A 311 -30.97 20.66 -13.80
C PRO A 311 -29.47 20.82 -14.07
N ARG A 312 -28.70 19.77 -13.80
CA ARG A 312 -27.30 19.67 -14.16
C ARG A 312 -27.21 19.67 -15.68
N ARG A 313 -26.91 20.83 -16.27
CA ARG A 313 -26.51 20.93 -17.68
C ARG A 313 -25.30 20.01 -17.87
N THR A 314 -25.50 18.92 -18.60
CA THR A 314 -24.41 18.16 -19.22
C THR A 314 -23.64 19.13 -20.12
N ARG A 315 -22.52 19.64 -19.63
CA ARG A 315 -21.51 20.28 -20.48
C ARG A 315 -20.89 19.15 -21.30
N ILE A 316 -21.34 19.01 -22.53
CA ILE A 316 -20.61 18.31 -23.57
C ILE A 316 -19.24 18.99 -23.63
N ALA A 317 -18.17 18.25 -23.32
CA ALA A 317 -16.81 18.72 -23.52
C ALA A 317 -16.67 19.07 -25.00
N ARG A 318 -16.49 20.35 -25.31
CA ARG A 318 -16.20 20.78 -26.67
C ARG A 318 -14.71 20.59 -26.88
N PRO A 319 -14.26 19.99 -27.99
CA PRO A 319 -12.85 19.89 -28.30
C PRO A 319 -12.27 21.30 -28.35
N ALA A 320 -11.23 21.54 -27.55
CA ALA A 320 -10.57 22.83 -27.47
C ALA A 320 -9.19 22.71 -28.13
N ALA A 321 -9.03 23.44 -29.24
CA ALA A 321 -7.75 23.64 -29.89
C ALA A 321 -7.03 24.80 -29.21
N THR A 322 -5.84 24.55 -28.67
CA THR A 322 -5.00 25.62 -28.11
C THR A 322 -3.69 25.70 -28.90
N VAL A 323 -3.35 26.91 -29.35
CA VAL A 323 -2.10 27.17 -30.06
C VAL A 323 -1.15 27.89 -29.12
N GLY A 324 0.00 27.26 -28.86
CA GLY A 324 1.06 27.84 -28.05
C GLY A 324 2.27 28.16 -28.93
N LEU A 325 2.75 29.40 -28.85
CA LEU A 325 4.05 29.78 -29.40
C LEU A 325 5.11 29.65 -28.30
N TYR A 326 6.22 29.01 -28.60
CA TYR A 326 7.36 28.92 -27.69
C TYR A 326 8.65 29.23 -28.44
N PRO A 327 9.60 29.93 -27.79
CA PRO A 327 10.88 30.24 -28.39
C PRO A 327 11.74 28.97 -28.49
N THR A 328 12.48 28.85 -29.59
CA THR A 328 13.54 27.87 -29.77
C THR A 328 14.84 28.59 -30.14
N ASP A 329 15.99 27.92 -29.98
CA ASP A 329 17.33 28.53 -30.14
C ASP A 329 17.66 29.02 -31.56
N GLY A 330 16.71 28.94 -32.50
CA GLY A 330 16.80 29.49 -33.86
C GLY A 330 15.54 30.19 -34.37
N GLY A 331 14.52 30.45 -33.53
CA GLY A 331 13.28 31.12 -33.96
C GLY A 331 12.08 30.94 -33.03
N LEU A 332 10.88 31.25 -33.53
CA LEU A 332 9.60 31.02 -32.85
C LEU A 332 8.97 29.72 -33.38
N GLY A 333 8.76 28.74 -32.50
CA GLY A 333 8.02 27.51 -32.81
C GLY A 333 6.56 27.62 -32.40
N ALA A 334 5.66 27.00 -33.16
CA ALA A 334 4.24 26.88 -32.81
C ALA A 334 3.89 25.40 -32.56
N ALA A 335 3.24 25.12 -31.44
CA ALA A 335 2.60 23.83 -31.18
C ALA A 335 1.09 23.97 -31.11
N PHE A 336 0.41 22.94 -31.59
CA PHE A 336 -1.04 22.83 -31.61
C PHE A 336 -1.43 21.63 -30.75
N SER A 337 -2.23 21.83 -29.71
CA SER A 337 -2.79 20.74 -28.92
C SER A 337 -4.30 20.67 -29.08
N LEU A 338 -4.80 19.45 -29.27
CA LEU A 338 -6.22 19.13 -29.32
C LEU A 338 -6.54 18.21 -28.15
N SER A 339 -7.46 18.62 -27.29
CA SER A 339 -8.06 17.76 -26.27
C SER A 339 -9.45 17.32 -26.73
N PHE A 340 -9.71 16.00 -26.62
CA PHE A 340 -10.97 15.36 -27.01
C PHE A 340 -11.76 14.93 -25.76
#